data_AF-A0ABD3E414-F1
#
_entry.id   AF-A0ABD3E414-F1
#
_cell.length_a   1.000
_cell.length_b   1.000
_cell.length_c   1.000
_cell.angle_alpha   90.00
_cell.angle_beta   90.00
_cell.angle_gamma   90.00
#
_symmetry.space_group_name_H-M   'P 1'
#
loop_
_entity.id
_entity.type
_entity.pdbx_description
1 polymer ?
#
loop_
_entity_poly.entity_id
_entity_poly.type
_entity_poly.pdbx_seq_one_letter_code
_entity_poly.pdbx_strand_id
1 'polypeptide(L)'
;MGVLAISLYGSTEPTFNFEILANQCYPVALEIIFYIGFFIAFAVKLPIIPLHTWLPDTHGEAHYSTCMLLAGILLKMGAYGLVRINMELFPHAHSIFSPWLIIIGATQIIYAASTSLGQRNLKKRIAYSSVSHMGFIIIGIGSITDMGLNGALLQIISHGFIGAALFFLAGTTYDRNCT
;
A
#
# COMPACT_ATOMS: atom_id res chain seq x y z
N MET A 1 1.59 -19.93 -0.34
CA MET A 1 1.80 -20.67 -1.61
C MET A 1 2.74 -19.96 -2.57
N GLY A 2 2.61 -18.64 -2.82
CA GLY A 2 3.50 -17.91 -3.76
C GLY A 2 5.01 -17.99 -3.43
N VAL A 3 5.41 -17.69 -2.19
CA VAL A 3 6.82 -17.78 -1.74
C VAL A 3 7.38 -19.20 -1.87
N LEU A 4 6.57 -20.22 -1.58
CA LEU A 4 6.95 -21.63 -1.72
C LEU A 4 7.16 -22.02 -3.19
N ALA A 5 6.28 -21.55 -4.09
CA ALA A 5 6.39 -21.80 -5.52
C ALA A 5 7.66 -21.14 -6.12
N ILE A 6 8.02 -19.95 -5.64
CA ILE A 6 9.25 -19.27 -6.00
C ILE A 6 10.48 -20.02 -5.48
N SER A 7 10.46 -20.42 -4.20
CA SER A 7 11.59 -21.14 -3.60
C SER A 7 11.89 -22.50 -4.23
N LEU A 8 10.88 -23.13 -4.84
CA LEU A 8 11.01 -24.44 -5.50
C LEU A 8 11.30 -24.32 -7.00
N TYR A 9 11.30 -23.10 -7.55
CA TYR A 9 11.52 -22.88 -8.98
C TYR A 9 13.02 -22.86 -9.29
N GLY A 10 13.46 -23.79 -10.13
CA GLY A 10 14.80 -23.74 -10.76
C GLY A 10 16.00 -24.07 -9.85
N SER A 11 15.80 -24.41 -8.57
CA SER A 11 16.88 -24.79 -7.67
C SER A 11 16.76 -26.24 -7.17
N THR A 12 17.90 -26.93 -7.06
CA THR A 12 17.99 -28.29 -6.50
C THR A 12 17.78 -28.31 -4.98
N GLU A 13 18.02 -27.18 -4.32
CA GLU A 13 17.76 -26.92 -2.91
C GLU A 13 16.79 -25.72 -2.81
N PRO A 14 15.66 -25.84 -2.10
CA PRO A 14 14.74 -24.71 -1.93
C PRO A 14 15.38 -23.62 -1.05
N THR A 15 15.38 -22.38 -1.54
CA THR A 15 15.89 -21.22 -0.78
C THR A 15 14.83 -20.15 -0.58
N PHE A 16 14.85 -19.53 0.60
CA PHE A 16 14.03 -18.36 0.94
C PHE A 16 14.88 -17.09 1.08
N ASN A 17 16.15 -17.14 0.67
CA ASN A 17 17.01 -15.97 0.71
C ASN A 17 16.59 -15.00 -0.41
N PHE A 18 16.14 -13.81 0.00
CA PHE A 18 15.65 -12.77 -0.89
C PHE A 18 16.67 -12.32 -1.93
N GLU A 19 17.95 -12.20 -1.54
CA GLU A 19 19.02 -11.77 -2.47
C GLU A 19 19.25 -12.79 -3.59
N ILE A 20 19.11 -14.08 -3.27
CA ILE A 20 19.24 -15.14 -4.26
C ILE A 20 18.02 -15.12 -5.19
N LEU A 21 16.82 -15.01 -4.63
CA LEU A 21 15.56 -15.02 -5.38
C LEU A 21 15.41 -13.82 -6.32
N ALA A 22 15.90 -12.63 -5.92
CA ALA A 22 15.87 -11.43 -6.75
C ALA A 22 16.80 -11.51 -7.97
N ASN A 23 17.86 -12.31 -7.89
CA ASN A 23 18.82 -12.50 -8.99
C ASN A 23 18.48 -13.71 -9.89
N GLN A 24 17.38 -14.42 -9.63
CA GLN A 24 16.93 -15.53 -10.45
C GLN A 24 16.14 -15.06 -11.67
N CYS A 25 16.35 -15.73 -12.81
CA CYS A 25 15.60 -15.47 -14.03
C CYS A 25 14.32 -16.31 -14.07
N TYR A 26 13.17 -15.64 -14.04
CA TYR A 26 11.87 -16.27 -14.24
C TYR A 26 11.35 -16.02 -15.66
N PRO A 27 10.63 -16.99 -16.26
CA PRO A 27 9.86 -16.72 -17.47
C PRO A 27 8.79 -15.65 -17.18
N VAL A 28 8.61 -14.70 -18.11
CA VAL A 28 7.68 -13.56 -17.93
C VAL A 28 6.26 -14.00 -17.55
N ALA A 29 5.77 -15.12 -18.11
CA ALA A 29 4.44 -15.64 -17.77
C ALA A 29 4.33 -16.04 -16.28
N LEU A 30 5.38 -16.64 -15.72
CA LEU A 30 5.42 -17.01 -14.31
C LEU A 30 5.57 -15.77 -13.42
N GLU A 31 6.39 -14.82 -13.86
CA GLU A 31 6.58 -13.54 -13.20
C GLU A 31 5.27 -12.76 -13.05
N ILE A 32 4.44 -12.72 -14.11
CA ILE A 32 3.11 -12.11 -14.09
C ILE A 32 2.20 -12.79 -13.04
N ILE A 33 2.20 -14.11 -12.97
CA ILE A 33 1.37 -14.87 -12.02
C ILE A 33 1.77 -14.53 -10.58
N PHE A 34 3.07 -14.55 -10.28
CA PHE A 34 3.56 -14.19 -8.95
C PHE A 34 3.30 -12.72 -8.63
N TYR A 35 3.56 -11.83 -9.58
CA TYR A 35 3.32 -10.40 -9.44
C TYR A 35 1.87 -10.13 -9.06
N ILE A 36 0.89 -10.71 -9.76
CA ILE A 36 -0.54 -10.54 -9.44
C ILE A 36 -0.86 -11.09 -8.04
N GLY A 37 -0.33 -12.27 -7.69
CA GLY A 37 -0.57 -12.89 -6.39
C GLY A 37 -0.10 -12.02 -5.22
N PHE A 38 1.13 -11.50 -5.30
CA PHE A 38 1.64 -10.57 -4.29
C PHE A 38 0.99 -9.19 -4.37
N PHE A 39 0.68 -8.71 -5.58
CA PHE A 39 0.00 -7.44 -5.78
C PHE A 39 -1.33 -7.43 -5.04
N ILE A 40 -2.16 -8.48 -5.14
CA ILE A 40 -3.43 -8.56 -4.42
C ILE A 40 -3.21 -8.49 -2.90
N ALA A 41 -2.22 -9.22 -2.36
CA ALA A 41 -1.91 -9.19 -0.94
C ALA A 41 -1.51 -7.78 -0.46
N PHE A 42 -0.67 -7.09 -1.23
CA PHE A 42 -0.29 -5.72 -0.91
C PHE A 42 -1.37 -4.69 -1.22
N ALA A 43 -2.24 -4.93 -2.20
CA ALA A 43 -3.37 -4.08 -2.55
C ALA A 43 -4.49 -4.09 -1.50
N VAL A 44 -4.56 -5.12 -0.66
CA VAL A 44 -5.38 -5.09 0.55
C VAL A 44 -4.70 -4.22 1.61
N LYS A 45 -3.38 -4.37 1.81
CA LYS A 45 -2.64 -3.71 2.90
C LYS A 45 -2.43 -2.20 2.64
N LEU A 46 -1.91 -1.87 1.46
CA LEU A 46 -1.97 -0.55 0.85
C LEU A 46 -3.37 -0.48 0.25
N PRO A 47 -4.31 0.30 0.76
CA PRO A 47 -5.74 0.24 0.43
C PRO A 47 -6.00 0.66 -1.03
N ILE A 48 -5.69 -0.20 -1.99
CA ILE A 48 -5.85 0.06 -3.42
C ILE A 48 -7.31 -0.21 -3.78
N ILE A 49 -7.94 0.66 -4.57
CA ILE A 49 -9.30 0.42 -5.05
C ILE A 49 -9.34 -0.88 -5.89
N PRO A 50 -10.28 -1.81 -5.65
CA PRO A 50 -11.46 -1.72 -4.77
C PRO A 50 -11.28 -2.28 -3.35
N LEU A 51 -10.08 -2.73 -2.99
CA LEU A 51 -9.74 -3.45 -1.76
C LEU A 51 -9.45 -2.52 -0.56
N HIS A 52 -10.09 -1.35 -0.50
CA HIS A 52 -9.86 -0.32 0.52
C HIS A 52 -10.93 -0.26 1.61
N THR A 53 -12.05 -0.95 1.45
CA THR A 53 -13.27 -0.79 2.28
C THR A 53 -13.07 -1.12 3.76
N TRP A 54 -12.18 -2.07 4.07
CA TRP A 54 -11.87 -2.46 5.44
C TRP A 54 -11.28 -1.30 6.27
N LEU A 55 -10.56 -0.37 5.63
CA LEU A 55 -9.74 0.62 6.32
C LEU A 55 -10.59 1.73 6.97
N PRO A 56 -11.56 2.38 6.29
CA PRO A 56 -12.45 3.34 6.91
C PRO A 56 -13.29 2.75 8.06
N ASP A 57 -13.73 1.51 7.93
CA ASP A 57 -14.53 0.86 8.97
C ASP A 57 -13.67 0.56 10.20
N THR A 58 -12.47 -0.03 10.01
CA THR A 58 -11.53 -0.27 11.10
C THR A 58 -11.16 1.01 11.85
N HIS A 59 -10.88 2.11 11.14
CA HIS A 59 -10.57 3.39 11.78
C HIS A 59 -11.76 4.05 12.46
N GLY A 60 -12.98 3.79 11.98
CA GLY A 60 -14.19 4.32 12.59
C GLY A 60 -14.43 3.78 14.01
N GLU A 61 -14.10 2.52 14.22
CA GLU A 61 -14.41 1.79 15.46
C GLU A 61 -13.21 1.68 16.41
N ALA A 62 -11.98 1.69 15.88
CA ALA A 62 -10.80 1.50 16.70
C ALA A 62 -10.49 2.70 17.63
N HIS A 63 -9.80 2.38 18.73
CA HIS A 63 -9.23 3.37 19.63
C HIS A 63 -8.14 4.19 18.92
N TYR A 64 -7.99 5.46 19.29
CA TYR A 64 -7.12 6.39 18.54
C TYR A 64 -5.66 5.95 18.52
N SER A 65 -5.15 5.32 19.59
CA SER A 65 -3.79 4.77 19.63
C SER A 65 -3.58 3.65 18.61
N THR A 66 -4.58 2.77 18.43
CA THR A 66 -4.58 1.73 17.40
C THR A 66 -4.65 2.35 16.00
N CYS A 67 -5.48 3.38 15.82
CA CYS A 67 -5.55 4.13 14.57
C CYS A 67 -4.20 4.80 14.22
N MET A 68 -3.47 5.31 15.20
CA MET A 68 -2.13 5.89 14.99
C MET A 68 -1.14 4.85 14.48
N LEU A 69 -1.12 3.64 15.05
CA LEU A 69 -0.25 2.56 14.57
C LEU A 69 -0.67 2.04 13.19
N LEU A 70 -1.98 1.87 12.97
CA LEU A 70 -2.53 1.40 11.71
C LEU A 70 -2.23 2.39 10.58
N ALA A 71 -2.55 3.67 10.80
CA ALA A 71 -2.28 4.72 9.86
C ALA A 71 -0.77 4.93 9.69
N GLY A 72 -0.01 5.02 10.79
CA GLY A 72 1.39 5.40 10.82
C GLY A 72 2.35 4.36 10.24
N ILE A 73 2.08 3.06 10.44
CA ILE A 73 3.03 1.98 10.14
C ILE A 73 2.41 0.91 9.25
N LEU A 74 1.25 0.36 9.62
CA LEU A 74 0.74 -0.86 8.97
C LEU A 74 0.42 -0.65 7.48
N LEU A 75 -0.08 0.52 7.10
CA LEU A 75 -0.30 0.89 5.69
C LEU A 75 1.00 0.93 4.89
N LYS A 76 2.11 1.35 5.52
CA LYS A 76 3.41 1.53 4.86
C LYS A 76 4.05 0.19 4.53
N MET A 77 3.76 -0.84 5.31
CA MET A 77 4.20 -2.21 5.02
C MET A 77 3.69 -2.73 3.68
N GLY A 78 2.51 -2.28 3.23
CA GLY A 78 1.97 -2.61 1.91
C GLY A 78 2.79 -1.97 0.78
N ALA A 79 3.12 -0.67 0.91
CA ALA A 79 3.98 0.03 -0.03
C ALA A 79 5.38 -0.58 -0.09
N TYR A 80 5.97 -0.87 1.07
CA TYR A 80 7.27 -1.51 1.18
C TYR A 80 7.28 -2.89 0.49
N GLY A 81 6.22 -3.68 0.69
CA GLY A 81 6.04 -4.97 0.02
C GLY A 81 5.95 -4.83 -1.50
N LEU A 82 5.22 -3.82 -2.02
CA LEU A 82 5.17 -3.56 -3.46
C LEU A 82 6.54 -3.20 -4.04
N VAL A 83 7.33 -2.39 -3.34
CA VAL A 83 8.68 -2.05 -3.82
C VAL A 83 9.59 -3.27 -3.75
N ARG A 84 9.75 -3.87 -2.57
CA ARG A 84 10.70 -4.98 -2.39
C ARG A 84 10.29 -6.22 -3.17
N ILE A 85 9.05 -6.66 -3.08
CA ILE A 85 8.66 -7.93 -3.70
C ILE A 85 8.21 -7.70 -5.15
N ASN A 86 7.27 -6.81 -5.41
CA ASN A 86 6.73 -6.68 -6.77
C ASN A 86 7.69 -6.00 -7.75
N MET A 87 8.43 -4.97 -7.32
CA MET A 87 9.34 -4.25 -8.22
C MET A 87 10.73 -4.90 -8.30
N GLU A 88 11.33 -5.33 -7.18
CA GLU A 88 12.71 -5.89 -7.22
C GLU A 88 12.75 -7.38 -7.66
N LEU A 89 11.81 -8.24 -7.24
CA LEU A 89 11.83 -9.66 -7.67
C LEU A 89 11.24 -9.86 -9.06
N PHE A 90 10.32 -9.00 -9.49
CA PHE A 90 9.55 -9.15 -10.72
C PHE A 90 9.60 -7.88 -11.59
N PRO A 91 10.80 -7.46 -12.05
CA PRO A 91 10.98 -6.19 -12.76
C PRO A 91 10.30 -6.13 -14.14
N HIS A 92 10.23 -7.25 -14.88
CA HIS A 92 9.62 -7.27 -16.21
C HIS A 92 8.09 -7.19 -16.08
N ALA A 93 7.49 -7.97 -15.17
CA ALA A 93 6.07 -7.88 -14.88
C ALA A 93 5.71 -6.49 -14.31
N HIS A 94 6.54 -5.93 -13.44
CA HIS A 94 6.34 -4.57 -12.93
C HIS A 94 6.30 -3.53 -14.04
N SER A 95 7.19 -3.62 -15.04
CA SER A 95 7.19 -2.72 -16.19
C SER A 95 5.90 -2.79 -17.02
N ILE A 96 5.30 -3.99 -17.14
CA ILE A 96 4.02 -4.20 -17.84
C ILE A 96 2.85 -3.61 -17.03
N PHE A 97 2.88 -3.75 -15.70
CA PHE A 97 1.80 -3.27 -14.81
C PHE A 97 1.92 -1.81 -14.38
N SER A 98 3.09 -1.18 -14.54
CA SER A 98 3.37 0.23 -14.20
C SER A 98 2.31 1.23 -14.70
N PRO A 99 1.91 1.26 -15.99
CA PRO A 99 0.90 2.21 -16.45
C PRO A 99 -0.46 1.99 -15.77
N TRP A 100 -0.81 0.73 -15.45
CA TRP A 100 -2.03 0.39 -14.73
C TRP A 100 -1.98 0.89 -13.28
N LEU A 101 -0.84 0.78 -12.61
CA LEU A 101 -0.65 1.34 -11.26
C LEU A 101 -0.88 2.84 -11.25
N ILE A 102 -0.37 3.57 -12.24
CA ILE A 102 -0.57 5.03 -12.34
C ILE A 102 -2.06 5.37 -12.49
N ILE A 103 -2.77 4.67 -13.38
CA ILE A 103 -4.22 4.87 -13.59
C ILE A 103 -5.00 4.57 -12.31
N ILE A 104 -4.70 3.46 -11.64
CA ILE A 104 -5.36 3.07 -10.39
C ILE A 104 -5.05 4.09 -9.28
N GLY A 105 -3.81 4.53 -9.16
CA GLY A 105 -3.42 5.55 -8.17
C GLY A 105 -4.12 6.89 -8.41
N ALA A 106 -4.21 7.34 -9.66
CA ALA A 106 -4.88 8.59 -10.01
C ALA A 106 -6.39 8.52 -9.74
N THR A 107 -7.05 7.43 -10.17
CA THR A 107 -8.47 7.20 -9.89
C THR A 107 -8.74 7.09 -8.38
N GLN A 108 -7.83 6.47 -7.63
CA GLN A 108 -7.90 6.37 -6.18
C GLN A 108 -7.82 7.71 -5.46
N ILE A 109 -6.93 8.60 -5.89
CA ILE A 109 -6.84 9.95 -5.32
C ILE A 109 -8.18 10.66 -5.44
N ILE A 110 -8.76 10.68 -6.63
CA ILE A 110 -10.02 11.37 -6.94
C ILE A 110 -11.17 10.74 -6.15
N TYR A 111 -11.34 9.42 -6.27
CA TYR A 111 -12.42 8.69 -5.60
C TYR A 111 -12.39 8.91 -4.08
N ALA A 112 -11.24 8.66 -3.44
CA ALA A 112 -11.14 8.72 -1.99
C ALA A 112 -11.25 10.16 -1.44
N ALA A 113 -10.80 11.15 -2.21
CA ALA A 113 -10.99 12.56 -1.85
C ALA A 113 -12.48 12.94 -1.91
N SER A 114 -13.19 12.55 -2.97
CA SER A 114 -14.63 12.81 -3.11
C SER A 114 -15.44 12.11 -2.02
N THR A 115 -15.14 10.84 -1.72
CA THR A 115 -15.86 10.10 -0.67
C THR A 115 -15.56 10.63 0.73
N SER A 116 -14.34 11.13 0.97
CA SER A 116 -13.95 11.77 2.24
C SER A 116 -14.84 12.98 2.57
N LEU A 117 -15.08 13.85 1.60
CA LEU A 117 -15.95 15.03 1.77
C LEU A 117 -17.39 14.64 2.16
N GLY A 118 -17.89 13.51 1.64
CA GLY A 118 -19.22 12.99 1.96
C GLY A 118 -19.35 12.34 3.34
N GLN A 119 -18.24 12.03 4.03
CA GLN A 119 -18.30 11.37 5.34
C GLN A 119 -18.69 12.35 6.45
N ARG A 120 -19.68 11.99 7.28
CA ARG A 120 -20.04 12.73 8.50
C ARG A 120 -19.15 12.39 9.71
N ASN A 121 -18.68 11.15 9.79
CA ASN A 121 -17.80 10.71 10.86
C ASN A 121 -16.35 11.19 10.62
N LEU A 122 -15.78 11.91 11.59
CA LEU A 122 -14.44 12.50 11.48
C LEU A 122 -13.35 11.44 11.28
N LYS A 123 -13.37 10.33 12.03
CA LYS A 123 -12.39 9.24 11.90
C LYS A 123 -12.46 8.60 10.51
N LYS A 124 -13.66 8.37 9.98
CA LYS A 124 -13.85 7.86 8.60
C LYS A 124 -13.38 8.86 7.55
N ARG A 125 -13.62 10.16 7.75
CA ARG A 125 -13.12 11.23 6.86
C ARG A 125 -11.58 11.23 6.80
N ILE A 126 -10.91 11.14 7.95
CA ILE A 126 -9.44 11.05 8.02
C ILE A 126 -8.93 9.75 7.37
N ALA A 127 -9.65 8.63 7.54
CA ALA A 127 -9.31 7.36 6.91
C ALA A 127 -9.41 7.44 5.37
N TYR A 128 -10.48 8.01 4.81
CA TYR A 128 -10.59 8.20 3.36
C TYR A 128 -9.56 9.20 2.80
N SER A 129 -9.24 10.26 3.54
CA SER A 129 -8.10 11.13 3.19
C SER A 129 -6.79 10.34 3.11
N SER A 130 -6.58 9.39 4.04
CA SER A 130 -5.41 8.51 4.00
C SER A 130 -5.40 7.60 2.76
N VAL A 131 -6.55 7.03 2.36
CA VAL A 131 -6.67 6.25 1.11
C VAL A 131 -6.28 7.10 -0.11
N SER A 132 -6.69 8.37 -0.16
CA SER A 132 -6.30 9.29 -1.24
C SER A 132 -4.78 9.51 -1.25
N HIS A 133 -4.17 9.77 -0.10
CA HIS A 133 -2.72 9.94 0.02
C HIS A 133 -1.90 8.69 -0.37
N MET A 134 -2.43 7.49 -0.16
CA MET A 134 -1.77 6.26 -0.62
C MET A 134 -1.74 6.17 -2.15
N GLY A 135 -2.68 6.80 -2.87
CA GLY A 135 -2.68 6.84 -4.33
C GLY A 135 -1.43 7.49 -4.92
N PHE A 136 -0.86 8.52 -4.26
CA PHE A 136 0.41 9.12 -4.68
C PHE A 136 1.59 8.16 -4.56
N ILE A 137 1.59 7.28 -3.56
CA ILE A 137 2.61 6.24 -3.40
C ILE A 137 2.54 5.26 -4.57
N ILE A 138 1.33 4.85 -4.96
CA ILE A 138 1.12 3.94 -6.10
C ILE A 138 1.63 4.57 -7.40
N ILE A 139 1.34 5.86 -7.62
CA ILE A 139 1.83 6.59 -8.81
C ILE A 139 3.36 6.67 -8.80
N GLY A 140 3.98 6.99 -7.66
CA GLY A 140 5.43 7.11 -7.55
C GLY A 140 6.16 5.77 -7.75
N ILE A 141 5.58 4.65 -7.27
CA ILE A 141 6.09 3.31 -7.56
C ILE A 141 5.89 2.97 -9.04
N GLY A 142 4.71 3.26 -9.59
CA GLY A 142 4.37 2.97 -10.97
C GLY A 142 5.13 3.81 -12.00
N SER A 143 5.80 4.92 -11.63
CA SER A 143 6.50 5.76 -12.60
C SER A 143 7.86 5.22 -13.06
N ILE A 144 8.44 4.23 -12.35
CA ILE A 144 9.75 3.63 -12.65
C ILE A 144 10.83 4.71 -12.88
N THR A 145 10.87 5.72 -12.01
CA THR A 145 11.88 6.78 -12.01
C THR A 145 12.41 6.99 -10.61
N ASP A 146 13.69 7.35 -10.48
CA ASP A 146 14.30 7.63 -9.19
C ASP A 146 13.56 8.75 -8.45
N MET A 147 13.12 9.78 -9.18
CA MET A 147 12.34 10.88 -8.62
C MET A 147 10.97 10.42 -8.11
N GLY A 148 10.28 9.54 -8.85
CA GLY A 148 9.00 8.98 -8.44
C GLY A 148 9.12 8.07 -7.22
N LEU A 149 10.13 7.21 -7.19
CA LEU A 149 10.40 6.32 -6.06
C LEU A 149 10.77 7.12 -4.79
N ASN A 150 11.62 8.14 -4.92
CA ASN A 150 11.93 9.05 -3.82
C ASN A 150 10.69 9.82 -3.34
N GLY A 151 9.82 10.24 -4.26
CA GLY A 151 8.53 10.84 -3.93
C GLY A 151 7.62 9.89 -3.16
N ALA A 152 7.54 8.62 -3.57
CA ALA A 152 6.78 7.59 -2.87
C ALA A 152 7.33 7.36 -1.44
N LEU A 153 8.65 7.29 -1.28
CA LEU A 153 9.30 7.16 0.02
C LEU A 153 9.03 8.36 0.94
N LEU A 154 9.15 9.58 0.40
CA LEU A 154 8.81 10.79 1.14
C LEU A 154 7.35 10.75 1.58
N GLN A 155 6.44 10.32 0.70
CA GLN A 155 5.01 10.25 0.98
C GLN A 155 4.67 9.18 2.04
N ILE A 156 5.35 8.04 2.04
CA ILE A 156 5.27 6.99 3.08
C ILE A 156 5.57 7.60 4.45
N ILE A 157 6.68 8.34 4.57
CA ILE A 157 7.12 8.94 5.83
C ILE A 157 6.18 10.09 6.23
N SER A 158 5.92 11.02 5.31
CA SER A 158 5.10 12.21 5.52
C SER A 158 3.69 11.83 5.99
N HIS A 159 3.01 10.93 5.27
CA HIS A 159 1.70 10.44 5.68
C HIS A 159 1.75 9.68 7.01
N GLY A 160 2.85 9.01 7.33
CA GLY A 160 3.10 8.40 8.64
C GLY A 160 2.89 9.37 9.79
N PHE A 161 3.62 10.49 9.74
CA PHE A 161 3.55 11.52 10.77
C PHE A 161 2.21 12.26 10.76
N ILE A 162 1.75 12.70 9.58
CA ILE A 162 0.50 13.45 9.44
C ILE A 162 -0.69 12.61 9.90
N GLY A 163 -0.77 11.35 9.46
CA GLY A 163 -1.84 10.43 9.82
C GLY A 163 -1.90 10.16 11.33
N ALA A 164 -0.74 9.86 11.95
CA ALA A 164 -0.68 9.64 13.39
C ALA A 164 -1.10 10.89 14.20
N ALA A 165 -0.63 12.08 13.81
CA ALA A 165 -1.01 13.32 14.46
C ALA A 165 -2.52 13.60 14.34
N LEU A 166 -3.10 13.42 13.14
CA LEU A 166 -4.53 13.62 12.92
C LEU A 166 -5.40 12.64 13.71
N PHE A 167 -5.04 11.36 13.76
CA PHE A 167 -5.80 10.37 14.55
C PHE A 167 -5.67 10.61 16.06
N PHE A 168 -4.51 11.07 16.54
CA PHE A 168 -4.34 11.48 17.94
C PHE A 168 -5.25 12.67 18.30
N LEU A 169 -5.24 13.72 17.48
CA LEU A 169 -6.09 14.91 17.69
C LEU A 169 -7.59 14.56 17.59
N ALA A 170 -7.98 13.74 16.61
CA ALA A 170 -9.36 13.27 16.49
C ALA A 170 -9.79 12.44 17.71
N GLY A 171 -8.89 11.60 18.25
CA GLY A 171 -9.12 10.83 19.48
C GLY A 171 -9.35 11.73 20.69
N THR A 172 -8.41 12.65 20.96
CA THR A 172 -8.53 13.58 22.10
C THR A 172 -9.74 14.51 22.00
N THR A 173 -10.20 14.84 20.78
CA THR A 173 -11.42 15.61 20.58
C THR A 173 -12.67 14.77 20.87
N TYR A 174 -12.68 13.50 20.45
CA TYR A 174 -13.76 12.55 20.76
C TYR A 174 -13.88 12.34 22.28
N ASP A 175 -12.75 12.17 22.98
CA ASP A 175 -12.74 11.99 24.44
C ASP A 175 -13.28 13.21 25.21
N ARG A 176 -13.10 14.42 24.65
CA ARG A 176 -13.59 15.67 25.26
C ARG A 176 -15.06 15.92 24.99
N ASN A 177 -15.53 15.59 23.80
CA ASN A 177 -16.90 15.87 23.38
C ASN A 177 -17.87 14.70 23.66
N CYS A 178 -17.35 13.50 23.97
CA CYS A 178 -18.13 12.27 24.14
C CYS A 178 -19.06 11.96 22.95
N THR A 179 -18.68 12.37 21.73
CA THR A 179 -19.42 12.23 20.46
C THR A 179 -18.50 11.83 19.33
#